data_AF-A0A7J4JAV5-F1
#
_entry.id   AF-A0A7J4JAV5-F1
#
_cell.length_a   1.000
_cell.length_b   1.000
_cell.length_c   1.000
_cell.angle_alpha   90.00
_cell.angle_beta   90.00
_cell.angle_gamma   90.00
#
_symmetry.space_group_name_H-M   'P 1'
#
loop_
_entity.id
_entity.type
_entity.pdbx_description
1 polymer ?
#
loop_
_entity_poly.entity_id
_entity_poly.type
_entity_poly.pdbx_seq_one_letter_code
_entity_poly.pdbx_strand_id
1 'polypeptide(L)'
;MTRVDTTPIINSYRKIRGSAGDIARAADIFDAMLRDKDCTIILAQAGSAHAQGCLNIPADMVKYNMVDAVISTGACIFDMDIFEALGFRHYHGSDQMNDHELRKLYIDRIYDTLIDEEELQQCDAAIIGVAESLPPKAYSSRELIREMGRWLASGNAKKKESLVQLAYENGVPIFTPAMSDSSAGLGMIQYLWKLEDLERRVSLDSHKDFLEATKIKMNSLATGVFIVGGGVPKNFVQDTVIGAEVVGCEAPMHKYAVQITVADARDGALSGSTLKEASSWGKTDYYGGGTQMVFGEATALWPLLASYAYHRGGWKNRKRRRLNDWLNALKSPSDMGK
;
A
#
# COMPACT_ATOMS: atom_id res chain seq x y z
N MET A 1 -2.20 -12.46 10.64
CA MET A 1 -0.84 -13.08 10.68
C MET A 1 -0.38 -13.58 12.06
N THR A 2 -1.16 -13.43 13.13
CA THR A 2 -0.71 -13.67 14.52
C THR A 2 -1.00 -15.06 15.08
N ARG A 3 -1.82 -15.87 14.39
CA ARG A 3 -2.34 -17.15 14.89
C ARG A 3 -1.38 -18.34 14.70
N VAL A 4 -0.62 -18.33 13.60
CA VAL A 4 0.26 -19.44 13.20
C VAL A 4 1.68 -18.90 13.13
N ASP A 5 2.58 -19.47 13.91
CA ASP A 5 4.00 -19.11 13.90
C ASP A 5 4.73 -19.80 12.74
N THR A 6 5.14 -19.01 11.74
CA THR A 6 5.86 -19.50 10.56
C THR A 6 7.38 -19.52 10.77
N THR A 7 7.88 -19.15 11.94
CA THR A 7 9.32 -19.18 12.26
C THR A 7 9.98 -20.53 11.99
N PRO A 8 9.41 -21.67 12.40
CA PRO A 8 10.04 -22.98 12.14
C PRO A 8 10.18 -23.31 10.65
N ILE A 9 9.17 -22.99 9.83
CA ILE A 9 9.21 -23.26 8.38
C ILE A 9 10.18 -22.31 7.65
N ILE A 10 10.21 -21.03 8.02
CA ILE A 10 11.19 -20.08 7.47
C ILE A 10 12.62 -20.50 7.84
N ASN A 11 12.83 -20.97 9.08
CA ASN A 11 14.14 -21.45 9.52
C ASN A 11 14.59 -22.69 8.72
N SER A 12 13.69 -23.62 8.39
CA SER A 12 14.03 -24.80 7.59
C SER A 12 14.36 -24.44 6.14
N TYR A 13 13.77 -23.36 5.61
CA TYR A 13 14.00 -22.88 4.25
C TYR A 13 15.40 -22.29 4.01
N ARG A 14 16.13 -21.85 5.04
CA ARG A 14 17.46 -21.20 4.89
C ARG A 14 18.50 -22.06 4.16
N LYS A 15 18.38 -23.39 4.23
CA LYS A 15 19.29 -24.33 3.56
C LYS A 15 18.78 -24.77 2.18
N ILE A 16 17.55 -24.41 1.82
CA ILE A 16 16.92 -24.74 0.54
C ILE A 16 17.31 -23.66 -0.49
N ARG A 17 17.39 -24.04 -1.77
CA ARG A 17 17.67 -23.13 -2.90
C ARG A 17 16.38 -22.80 -3.66
N GLY A 18 16.44 -21.80 -4.55
CA GLY A 18 15.25 -21.28 -5.25
C GLY A 18 14.30 -20.53 -4.32
N SER A 19 13.00 -20.49 -4.67
CA SER A 19 12.02 -19.62 -4.01
C SER A 19 11.92 -19.81 -2.49
N ALA A 20 12.07 -21.04 -1.97
CA ALA A 20 12.07 -21.26 -0.52
C ALA A 20 13.23 -20.51 0.17
N GLY A 21 14.44 -20.60 -0.38
CA GLY A 21 15.60 -19.87 0.11
C GLY A 21 15.44 -18.35 -0.05
N ASP A 22 14.83 -17.90 -1.15
CA ASP A 22 14.51 -16.48 -1.37
C ASP A 22 13.54 -15.93 -0.33
N ILE A 23 12.49 -16.69 0.03
CA ILE A 23 11.55 -16.32 1.11
C ILE A 23 12.30 -16.20 2.43
N ALA A 24 13.20 -17.15 2.76
CA ALA A 24 13.95 -17.09 4.00
C ALA A 24 14.86 -15.85 4.07
N ARG A 25 15.53 -15.49 2.96
CA ARG A 25 16.32 -14.26 2.87
C ARG A 25 15.45 -13.01 2.98
N ALA A 26 14.30 -12.98 2.32
CA ALA A 26 13.34 -11.87 2.43
C ALA A 26 12.85 -11.69 3.88
N ALA A 27 12.61 -12.79 4.60
CA ALA A 27 12.22 -12.77 6.01
C ALA A 27 13.32 -12.17 6.90
N ASP A 28 14.57 -12.56 6.68
CA ASP A 28 15.73 -12.05 7.43
C ASP A 28 15.96 -10.55 7.14
N ILE A 29 15.83 -10.12 5.88
CA ILE A 29 15.91 -8.70 5.50
C ILE A 29 14.77 -7.90 6.13
N PHE A 30 13.53 -8.39 6.10
CA PHE A 30 12.41 -7.67 6.68
C PHE A 30 12.51 -7.56 8.21
N ASP A 31 12.97 -8.60 8.91
CA ASP A 31 13.29 -8.50 10.36
C ASP A 31 14.42 -7.49 10.62
N ALA A 32 15.42 -7.40 9.73
CA ALA A 32 16.47 -6.38 9.81
C ALA A 32 15.90 -4.96 9.62
N MET A 33 14.99 -4.74 8.66
CA MET A 33 14.29 -3.45 8.50
C MET A 33 13.58 -3.05 9.80
N LEU A 34 12.87 -4.00 10.42
CA LEU A 34 12.11 -3.75 11.64
C LEU A 34 13.00 -3.38 12.82
N ARG A 35 14.19 -4.00 12.93
CA ARG A 35 15.16 -3.76 14.01
C ARG A 35 16.01 -2.51 13.79
N ASP A 36 16.10 -2.01 12.57
CA ASP A 36 16.77 -0.75 12.26
C ASP A 36 15.92 0.44 12.73
N LYS A 37 16.40 1.14 13.76
CA LYS A 37 15.72 2.27 14.40
C LYS A 37 15.65 3.51 13.50
N ASP A 38 16.59 3.63 12.56
CA ASP A 38 16.68 4.75 11.64
C ASP A 38 15.86 4.50 10.38
N CYS A 39 15.43 3.26 10.15
CA CYS A 39 14.65 2.84 8.99
C CYS A 39 13.18 3.24 9.09
N THR A 40 12.73 4.06 8.13
CA THR A 40 11.32 4.26 7.80
C THR A 40 10.90 3.18 6.80
N ILE A 41 9.90 2.38 7.16
CA ILE A 41 9.45 1.24 6.34
C ILE A 41 8.21 1.64 5.54
N ILE A 42 8.27 1.46 4.23
CA ILE A 42 7.17 1.78 3.32
C ILE A 42 6.65 0.48 2.69
N LEU A 43 5.36 0.20 2.87
CA LEU A 43 4.68 -0.88 2.18
C LEU A 43 4.19 -0.37 0.82
N ALA A 44 4.64 -0.99 -0.26
CA ALA A 44 4.12 -0.77 -1.60
C ALA A 44 3.29 -1.99 -2.01
N GLN A 45 2.00 -1.84 -2.27
CA GLN A 45 1.12 -2.99 -2.51
C GLN A 45 0.23 -2.81 -3.73
N ALA A 46 0.10 -3.88 -4.52
CA ALA A 46 -0.79 -3.99 -5.65
C ALA A 46 -1.29 -5.44 -5.79
N GLY A 47 -2.34 -5.63 -6.58
CA GLY A 47 -2.91 -6.93 -6.90
C GLY A 47 -4.04 -7.37 -5.97
N SER A 48 -4.60 -8.53 -6.26
CA SER A 48 -5.86 -9.04 -5.70
C SER A 48 -5.72 -9.76 -4.35
N ALA A 49 -4.50 -9.91 -3.82
CA ALA A 49 -4.26 -10.71 -2.62
C ALA A 49 -5.13 -10.30 -1.43
N HIS A 50 -5.48 -9.00 -1.33
CA HIS A 50 -6.41 -8.48 -0.33
C HIS A 50 -7.77 -9.18 -0.44
N ALA A 51 -8.46 -9.05 -1.58
CA ALA A 51 -9.74 -9.71 -1.87
C ALA A 51 -9.66 -11.24 -1.73
N GLN A 52 -8.49 -11.83 -1.99
CA GLN A 52 -8.22 -13.27 -1.88
C GLN A 52 -7.85 -13.73 -0.46
N GLY A 53 -8.19 -12.95 0.57
CA GLY A 53 -8.08 -13.35 1.97
C GLY A 53 -6.87 -12.81 2.74
N CYS A 54 -6.06 -11.92 2.13
CA CYS A 54 -4.93 -11.28 2.81
C CYS A 54 -5.25 -9.88 3.38
N LEU A 55 -6.51 -9.40 3.33
CA LEU A 55 -6.91 -8.06 3.80
C LEU A 55 -6.38 -7.67 5.19
N ASN A 56 -6.37 -8.62 6.14
CA ASN A 56 -5.92 -8.35 7.51
C ASN A 56 -4.39 -8.18 7.63
N ILE A 57 -3.60 -8.58 6.64
CA ILE A 57 -2.13 -8.52 6.72
C ILE A 57 -1.62 -7.07 6.74
N PRO A 58 -1.93 -6.21 5.75
CA PRO A 58 -1.46 -4.82 5.78
C PRO A 58 -2.05 -4.05 6.97
N ALA A 59 -3.31 -4.33 7.33
CA ALA A 59 -3.95 -3.79 8.52
C ALA A 59 -3.18 -4.17 9.81
N ASP A 60 -2.87 -5.45 9.99
CA ASP A 60 -2.05 -5.94 11.10
C ASP A 60 -0.64 -5.30 11.06
N MET A 61 -0.02 -5.12 9.88
CA MET A 61 1.31 -4.48 9.76
C MET A 61 1.29 -3.03 10.28
N VAL A 62 0.22 -2.28 10.02
CA VAL A 62 0.02 -0.93 10.60
C VAL A 62 -0.23 -1.02 12.10
N LYS A 63 -1.12 -1.92 12.53
CA LYS A 63 -1.48 -2.13 13.94
C LYS A 63 -0.26 -2.43 14.80
N TYR A 64 0.61 -3.34 14.34
CA TYR A 64 1.84 -3.73 15.03
C TYR A 64 3.07 -2.88 14.67
N ASN A 65 2.88 -1.68 14.10
CA ASN A 65 3.96 -0.71 13.84
C ASN A 65 5.12 -1.28 12.99
N MET A 66 4.79 -2.17 12.04
CA MET A 66 5.75 -2.76 11.10
C MET A 66 6.01 -1.89 9.88
N VAL A 67 5.10 -0.97 9.57
CA VAL A 67 5.18 -0.05 8.44
C VAL A 67 4.84 1.36 8.90
N ASP A 68 5.50 2.34 8.31
CA ASP A 68 5.40 3.76 8.65
C ASP A 68 4.61 4.55 7.60
N ALA A 69 4.53 4.04 6.36
CA ALA A 69 3.72 4.57 5.26
C ALA A 69 3.26 3.43 4.33
N VAL A 70 2.17 3.66 3.61
CA VAL A 70 1.63 2.74 2.59
C VAL A 70 1.49 3.47 1.27
N ILE A 71 1.91 2.85 0.19
CA ILE A 71 1.63 3.27 -1.19
C ILE A 71 0.91 2.10 -1.85
N SER A 72 -0.25 2.35 -2.41
CA SER A 72 -1.18 1.29 -2.85
C SER A 72 -1.82 1.63 -4.18
N THR A 73 -2.30 0.62 -4.92
CA THR A 73 -3.31 0.87 -5.96
C THR A 73 -4.62 1.30 -5.29
N GLY A 74 -5.46 2.02 -6.03
CA GLY A 74 -6.79 2.41 -5.55
C GLY A 74 -7.65 1.18 -5.24
N ALA A 75 -7.62 0.16 -6.10
CA ALA A 75 -8.40 -1.07 -5.90
C ALA A 75 -8.15 -1.75 -4.53
N CYS A 76 -6.90 -1.85 -4.06
CA CYS A 76 -6.63 -2.45 -2.75
C CYS A 76 -7.21 -1.63 -1.59
N ILE A 77 -7.36 -0.31 -1.76
CA ILE A 77 -7.85 0.60 -0.72
C ILE A 77 -9.38 0.70 -0.75
N PHE A 78 -9.96 0.94 -1.91
CA PHE A 78 -11.38 1.26 -2.05
C PHE A 78 -12.21 0.01 -2.29
N ASP A 79 -11.89 -0.71 -3.36
CA ASP A 79 -12.63 -1.89 -3.80
C ASP A 79 -12.48 -3.07 -2.83
N MET A 80 -11.44 -3.07 -1.98
CA MET A 80 -11.12 -4.18 -1.08
C MET A 80 -11.20 -3.79 0.40
N ASP A 81 -10.35 -2.87 0.90
CA ASP A 81 -10.31 -2.55 2.33
C ASP A 81 -11.53 -1.78 2.83
N ILE A 82 -11.85 -0.64 2.19
CA ILE A 82 -13.00 0.18 2.55
C ILE A 82 -14.30 -0.58 2.30
N PHE A 83 -14.40 -1.29 1.17
CA PHE A 83 -15.54 -2.14 0.85
C PHE A 83 -15.88 -3.11 2.00
N GLU A 84 -14.90 -3.86 2.51
CA GLU A 84 -15.15 -4.73 3.67
C GLU A 84 -15.33 -3.95 4.98
N ALA A 85 -14.71 -2.77 5.15
CA ALA A 85 -14.94 -1.90 6.31
C ALA A 85 -16.41 -1.46 6.42
N LEU A 86 -17.08 -1.25 5.28
CA LEU A 86 -18.52 -0.96 5.18
C LEU A 86 -19.42 -2.20 5.42
N GLY A 87 -18.81 -3.36 5.61
CA GLY A 87 -19.46 -4.63 5.98
C GLY A 87 -19.88 -5.50 4.79
N PHE A 88 -19.47 -5.14 3.58
CA PHE A 88 -19.63 -5.97 2.39
C PHE A 88 -18.58 -7.08 2.36
N ARG A 89 -18.67 -7.98 1.37
CA ARG A 89 -17.84 -9.19 1.33
C ARG A 89 -17.38 -9.53 -0.08
N HIS A 90 -16.16 -10.04 -0.15
CA HIS A 90 -15.70 -10.79 -1.31
C HIS A 90 -16.11 -12.25 -1.17
N TYR A 91 -16.42 -12.90 -2.29
CA TYR A 91 -16.86 -14.28 -2.32
C TYR A 91 -15.91 -15.15 -3.13
N HIS A 92 -15.75 -16.41 -2.71
CA HIS A 92 -14.99 -17.38 -3.50
C HIS A 92 -15.72 -17.67 -4.82
N GLY A 93 -14.99 -17.59 -5.92
CA GLY A 93 -15.45 -17.96 -7.26
C GLY A 93 -14.51 -18.95 -7.91
N SER A 94 -14.42 -18.89 -9.23
CA SER A 94 -13.46 -19.64 -10.04
C SER A 94 -13.06 -18.81 -11.25
N ASP A 95 -11.83 -18.98 -11.71
CA ASP A 95 -11.34 -18.36 -12.93
C ASP A 95 -12.01 -18.91 -14.22
N GLN A 96 -12.79 -20.01 -14.10
CA GLN A 96 -13.55 -20.65 -15.19
C GLN A 96 -15.03 -20.24 -15.24
N MET A 97 -15.46 -19.29 -14.40
CA MET A 97 -16.85 -18.82 -14.41
C MET A 97 -17.21 -18.10 -15.72
N ASN A 98 -18.49 -18.16 -16.09
CA ASN A 98 -19.00 -17.50 -17.28
C ASN A 98 -19.19 -15.99 -17.05
N ASP A 99 -18.26 -15.18 -17.53
CA ASP A 99 -18.29 -13.72 -17.34
C ASP A 99 -19.52 -13.05 -17.96
N HIS A 100 -20.15 -13.66 -18.97
CA HIS A 100 -21.39 -13.13 -19.53
C HIS A 100 -22.59 -13.30 -18.57
N GLU A 101 -22.62 -14.38 -17.81
CA GLU A 101 -23.63 -14.59 -16.76
C GLU A 101 -23.34 -13.68 -15.57
N LEU A 102 -22.08 -13.59 -15.13
CA LEU A 102 -21.67 -12.68 -14.05
C LEU A 102 -22.08 -11.23 -14.38
N ARG A 103 -21.82 -10.75 -15.61
CA ARG A 103 -22.23 -9.41 -16.04
C ARG A 103 -23.74 -9.19 -15.99
N LYS A 104 -24.55 -10.20 -16.35
CA LYS A 104 -26.03 -10.13 -16.28
C LYS A 104 -26.53 -10.07 -14.84
N LEU A 105 -25.84 -10.74 -13.93
CA LEU A 105 -26.14 -10.75 -12.50
C LEU A 105 -25.56 -9.53 -11.77
N TYR A 106 -24.82 -8.68 -12.47
CA TYR A 106 -24.10 -7.54 -11.92
C TYR A 106 -23.10 -7.94 -10.83
N ILE A 107 -22.33 -8.97 -11.15
CA ILE A 107 -21.24 -9.48 -10.33
C ILE A 107 -19.95 -9.28 -11.13
N ASP A 108 -18.94 -8.69 -10.50
CA ASP A 108 -17.61 -8.56 -11.08
C ASP A 108 -16.67 -9.63 -10.52
N ARG A 109 -15.68 -10.02 -11.33
CA ARG A 109 -14.73 -11.07 -10.99
C ARG A 109 -13.31 -10.54 -10.97
N ILE A 110 -12.64 -10.76 -9.84
CA ILE A 110 -11.24 -10.50 -9.60
C ILE A 110 -10.53 -11.85 -9.56
N TYR A 111 -10.08 -12.33 -10.73
CA TYR A 111 -9.52 -13.67 -10.92
C TYR A 111 -10.46 -14.79 -10.45
N ASP A 112 -10.26 -15.35 -9.26
CA ASP A 112 -11.06 -16.41 -8.64
C ASP A 112 -11.91 -15.91 -7.47
N THR A 113 -12.08 -14.58 -7.36
CA THR A 113 -12.86 -13.90 -6.32
C THR A 113 -13.97 -13.08 -6.97
N LEU A 114 -15.14 -13.02 -6.34
CA LEU A 114 -16.31 -12.28 -6.81
C LEU A 114 -16.60 -11.09 -5.89
N ILE A 115 -17.10 -10.01 -6.49
CA ILE A 115 -17.58 -8.82 -5.81
C ILE A 115 -18.96 -8.43 -6.37
N ASP A 116 -19.86 -8.03 -5.49
CA ASP A 116 -21.18 -7.51 -5.86
C ASP A 116 -21.04 -6.02 -6.24
N GLU A 117 -21.41 -5.70 -7.46
CA GLU A 117 -21.22 -4.37 -8.02
C GLU A 117 -22.25 -3.35 -7.46
N GLU A 118 -23.44 -3.79 -7.02
CA GLU A 118 -24.37 -2.91 -6.31
C GLU A 118 -23.83 -2.52 -4.93
N GLU A 119 -23.15 -3.45 -4.25
CA GLU A 119 -22.42 -3.16 -3.02
C GLU A 119 -21.23 -2.21 -3.28
N LEU A 120 -20.54 -2.37 -4.41
CA LEU A 120 -19.39 -1.52 -4.76
C LEU A 120 -19.82 -0.08 -5.01
N GLN A 121 -20.97 0.13 -5.63
CA GLN A 121 -21.58 1.46 -5.77
C GLN A 121 -21.92 2.12 -4.43
N GLN A 122 -22.19 1.35 -3.37
CA GLN A 122 -22.36 1.93 -2.03
C GLN A 122 -21.03 2.40 -1.44
N CYS A 123 -19.92 1.73 -1.78
CA CYS A 123 -18.58 2.21 -1.46
C CYS A 123 -18.28 3.53 -2.19
N ASP A 124 -18.63 3.63 -3.48
CA ASP A 124 -18.53 4.88 -4.25
C ASP A 124 -19.31 6.02 -3.60
N ALA A 125 -20.55 5.76 -3.21
CA ALA A 125 -21.39 6.74 -2.54
C ALA A 125 -20.79 7.24 -1.23
N ALA A 126 -20.11 6.38 -0.46
CA ALA A 126 -19.42 6.79 0.77
C ALA A 126 -18.26 7.76 0.47
N ILE A 127 -17.51 7.51 -0.60
CA ILE A 127 -16.38 8.36 -1.02
C ILE A 127 -16.89 9.71 -1.51
N ILE A 128 -17.98 9.71 -2.30
CA ILE A 128 -18.66 10.94 -2.72
C ILE A 128 -19.10 11.75 -1.50
N GLY A 129 -19.76 11.12 -0.52
CA GLY A 129 -20.19 11.79 0.69
C GLY A 129 -19.04 12.40 1.49
N VAL A 130 -17.88 11.73 1.55
CA VAL A 130 -16.67 12.31 2.15
C VAL A 130 -16.18 13.50 1.32
N ALA A 131 -16.07 13.38 0.00
CA ALA A 131 -15.63 14.46 -0.88
C ALA A 131 -16.55 15.70 -0.79
N GLU A 132 -17.88 15.51 -0.76
CA GLU A 132 -18.87 16.58 -0.60
C GLU A 132 -18.77 17.29 0.75
N SER A 133 -18.29 16.60 1.79
CA SER A 133 -18.08 17.20 3.12
C SER A 133 -16.83 18.08 3.21
N LEU A 134 -15.94 18.03 2.21
CA LEU A 134 -14.67 18.74 2.21
C LEU A 134 -14.76 20.09 1.50
N PRO A 135 -13.99 21.11 1.96
CA PRO A 135 -13.86 22.36 1.22
C PRO A 135 -13.34 22.13 -0.21
N PRO A 136 -13.89 22.80 -1.23
CA PRO A 136 -13.40 22.72 -2.60
C PRO A 136 -11.94 23.17 -2.73
N LYS A 137 -11.07 22.24 -3.11
CA LYS A 137 -9.66 22.47 -3.48
C LYS A 137 -9.05 21.17 -4.03
N ALA A 138 -7.79 21.27 -4.46
CA ALA A 138 -6.96 20.10 -4.75
C ALA A 138 -6.43 19.45 -3.46
N TYR A 139 -6.64 18.15 -3.34
CA TYR A 139 -6.16 17.30 -2.25
C TYR A 139 -5.17 16.27 -2.78
N SER A 140 -4.24 15.84 -1.95
CA SER A 140 -3.49 14.61 -2.22
C SER A 140 -4.42 13.41 -1.95
N SER A 141 -4.14 12.24 -2.56
CA SER A 141 -4.90 11.02 -2.23
C SER A 141 -4.76 10.67 -0.75
N ARG A 142 -3.60 10.93 -0.15
CA ARG A 142 -3.38 10.78 1.30
C ARG A 142 -4.35 11.59 2.12
N GLU A 143 -4.58 12.85 1.76
CA GLU A 143 -5.54 13.69 2.50
C GLU A 143 -6.93 13.07 2.41
N LEU A 144 -7.43 12.77 1.21
CA LEU A 144 -8.77 12.21 1.04
C LEU A 144 -8.93 10.85 1.77
N ILE A 145 -7.95 9.96 1.66
CA ILE A 145 -7.96 8.66 2.36
C ILE A 145 -7.92 8.84 3.88
N ARG A 146 -7.19 9.84 4.39
CA ARG A 146 -7.18 10.15 5.82
C ARG A 146 -8.55 10.62 6.30
N GLU A 147 -9.23 11.46 5.52
CA GLU A 147 -10.59 11.91 5.84
C GLU A 147 -11.57 10.74 5.83
N MET A 148 -11.41 9.80 4.89
CA MET A 148 -12.16 8.53 4.87
C MET A 148 -11.87 7.67 6.10
N GLY A 149 -10.60 7.54 6.50
CA GLY A 149 -10.22 6.83 7.73
C GLY A 149 -10.79 7.46 9.00
N ARG A 150 -10.84 8.80 9.07
CA ARG A 150 -11.54 9.52 10.16
C ARG A 150 -13.03 9.19 10.15
N TRP A 151 -13.67 9.26 8.99
CA TRP A 151 -15.09 8.98 8.85
C TRP A 151 -15.43 7.54 9.30
N LEU A 152 -14.64 6.54 8.89
CA LEU A 152 -14.75 5.15 9.36
C LEU A 152 -14.60 5.03 10.88
N ALA A 153 -13.56 5.65 11.44
CA ALA A 153 -13.28 5.65 12.88
C ALA A 153 -14.37 6.38 13.71
N SER A 154 -15.14 7.27 13.09
CA SER A 154 -16.22 8.03 13.74
C SER A 154 -17.54 7.25 13.89
N GLY A 155 -17.51 5.93 13.65
CA GLY A 155 -18.65 5.04 13.87
C GLY A 155 -19.27 4.46 12.61
N ASN A 156 -18.81 4.87 11.41
CA ASN A 156 -19.37 4.41 10.13
C ASN A 156 -18.84 3.05 9.67
N ALA A 157 -17.72 2.58 10.22
CA ALA A 157 -17.21 1.23 9.93
C ALA A 157 -18.09 0.14 10.55
N LYS A 158 -18.59 -0.81 9.74
CA LYS A 158 -19.26 -2.03 10.23
C LYS A 158 -18.24 -3.09 10.64
N LYS A 159 -17.21 -3.33 9.82
CA LYS A 159 -16.05 -4.15 10.17
C LYS A 159 -14.97 -3.24 10.74
N LYS A 160 -14.55 -3.49 11.98
CA LYS A 160 -13.49 -2.72 12.64
C LYS A 160 -12.12 -3.19 12.20
N GLU A 161 -11.12 -2.34 12.44
CA GLU A 161 -9.70 -2.63 12.21
C GLU A 161 -9.34 -2.83 10.73
N SER A 162 -10.01 -2.10 9.82
CA SER A 162 -9.57 -2.02 8.42
C SER A 162 -8.23 -1.29 8.31
N LEU A 163 -7.49 -1.49 7.21
CA LEU A 163 -6.23 -0.81 6.94
C LEU A 163 -6.40 0.71 6.99
N VAL A 164 -7.40 1.26 6.31
CA VAL A 164 -7.66 2.71 6.25
C VAL A 164 -8.03 3.27 7.62
N GLN A 165 -8.87 2.56 8.39
CA GLN A 165 -9.21 2.96 9.76
C GLN A 165 -7.96 2.99 10.66
N LEU A 166 -7.20 1.89 10.68
CA LEU A 166 -6.01 1.77 11.51
C LEU A 166 -4.92 2.76 11.10
N ALA A 167 -4.76 3.03 9.81
CA ALA A 167 -3.80 4.00 9.31
C ALA A 167 -4.12 5.42 9.80
N TYR A 168 -5.39 5.80 9.81
CA TYR A 168 -5.84 7.06 10.42
C TYR A 168 -5.52 7.11 11.92
N GLU A 169 -5.96 6.13 12.69
CA GLU A 169 -5.78 6.10 14.16
C GLU A 169 -4.29 6.12 14.56
N ASN A 170 -3.44 5.46 13.76
CA ASN A 170 -2.02 5.32 14.00
C ASN A 170 -1.15 6.39 13.31
N GLY A 171 -1.74 7.33 12.58
CA GLY A 171 -1.00 8.38 11.88
C GLY A 171 -0.09 7.85 10.76
N VAL A 172 -0.46 6.76 10.09
CA VAL A 172 0.25 6.20 8.93
C VAL A 172 -0.39 6.76 7.65
N PRO A 173 0.35 7.45 6.76
CA PRO A 173 -0.16 7.91 5.49
C PRO A 173 -0.34 6.76 4.50
N ILE A 174 -1.44 6.80 3.75
CA ILE A 174 -1.69 5.92 2.61
C ILE A 174 -1.74 6.81 1.36
N PHE A 175 -0.94 6.49 0.34
CA PHE A 175 -0.97 7.15 -0.96
C PHE A 175 -1.52 6.20 -2.02
N THR A 176 -2.39 6.69 -2.89
CA THR A 176 -2.86 5.99 -4.09
C THR A 176 -2.64 6.88 -5.32
N PRO A 177 -1.45 6.87 -5.93
CA PRO A 177 -1.08 7.84 -6.96
C PRO A 177 -1.97 7.82 -8.20
N ALA A 178 -2.55 6.65 -8.51
CA ALA A 178 -3.53 6.45 -9.58
C ALA A 178 -4.92 6.18 -8.98
N MET A 179 -5.39 7.01 -8.04
CA MET A 179 -6.70 6.83 -7.40
C MET A 179 -7.87 6.85 -8.38
N SER A 180 -7.75 7.60 -9.47
CA SER A 180 -8.76 7.64 -10.54
C SER A 180 -8.98 6.28 -11.21
N ASP A 181 -8.03 5.35 -11.09
CA ASP A 181 -8.10 3.97 -11.57
C ASP A 181 -8.54 3.03 -10.43
N SER A 182 -9.77 3.24 -9.93
CA SER A 182 -10.42 2.40 -8.91
C SER A 182 -11.91 2.75 -8.77
N SER A 183 -12.64 2.00 -7.93
CA SER A 183 -14.02 2.33 -7.48
C SER A 183 -14.13 3.81 -7.08
N ALA A 184 -13.19 4.31 -6.27
CA ALA A 184 -13.18 5.73 -5.91
C ALA A 184 -13.15 6.68 -7.09
N GLY A 185 -12.40 6.34 -8.14
CA GLY A 185 -12.34 7.12 -9.38
C GLY A 185 -13.71 7.16 -10.08
N LEU A 186 -14.40 6.03 -10.14
CA LEU A 186 -15.76 5.93 -10.70
C LEU A 186 -16.76 6.76 -9.88
N GLY A 187 -16.71 6.67 -8.55
CA GLY A 187 -17.50 7.53 -7.66
C GLY A 187 -17.22 9.02 -7.91
N MET A 188 -15.95 9.40 -8.09
CA MET A 188 -15.59 10.79 -8.39
C MET A 188 -16.11 11.26 -9.76
N ILE A 189 -16.27 10.38 -10.77
CA ILE A 189 -16.96 10.75 -12.02
C ILE A 189 -18.40 11.14 -11.72
N GLN A 190 -19.11 10.36 -10.90
CA GLN A 190 -20.50 10.66 -10.52
C GLN A 190 -20.59 11.98 -9.74
N TYR A 191 -19.66 12.23 -8.82
CA TYR A 191 -19.54 13.50 -8.10
C TYR A 191 -19.38 14.68 -9.06
N LEU A 192 -18.40 14.62 -9.96
CA LEU A 192 -18.12 15.69 -10.91
C LEU A 192 -19.28 15.95 -11.88
N TRP A 193 -19.96 14.89 -12.33
CA TRP A 193 -21.10 14.99 -13.24
C TRP A 193 -22.29 15.74 -12.64
N LYS A 194 -22.45 15.67 -11.31
CA LYS A 194 -23.55 16.34 -10.59
C LYS A 194 -23.26 17.80 -10.25
N LEU A 195 -22.01 18.26 -10.40
CA LEU A 195 -21.66 19.64 -10.08
C LEU A 195 -22.18 20.61 -11.15
N GLU A 196 -22.87 21.67 -10.71
CA GLU A 196 -23.25 22.78 -11.59
C GLU A 196 -22.05 23.67 -11.95
N ASP A 197 -21.07 23.76 -11.03
CA ASP A 197 -19.85 24.55 -11.19
C ASP A 197 -18.62 23.71 -10.82
N LEU A 198 -17.85 23.33 -11.84
CA LEU A 198 -16.64 22.54 -11.67
C LEU A 198 -15.54 23.27 -10.89
N GLU A 199 -15.54 24.60 -10.81
CA GLU A 199 -14.56 25.34 -10.01
C GLU A 199 -14.76 25.13 -8.50
N ARG A 200 -15.94 24.64 -8.09
CA ARG A 200 -16.25 24.29 -6.70
C ARG A 200 -16.03 22.81 -6.38
N ARG A 201 -15.22 22.11 -7.17
CA ARG A 201 -14.92 20.69 -6.97
C ARG A 201 -13.84 20.43 -5.90
N VAL A 202 -13.94 19.27 -5.28
CA VAL A 202 -12.78 18.54 -4.74
C VAL A 202 -12.07 17.86 -5.90
N SER A 203 -10.75 18.04 -5.99
CA SER A 203 -9.92 17.37 -7.00
C SER A 203 -8.74 16.66 -6.35
N LEU A 204 -8.13 15.74 -7.10
CA LEU A 204 -6.92 15.03 -6.69
C LEU A 204 -5.70 15.60 -7.40
N ASP A 205 -4.64 15.81 -6.64
CA ASP A 205 -3.33 16.27 -7.12
C ASP A 205 -2.28 15.18 -6.87
N SER A 206 -1.93 14.46 -7.95
CA SER A 206 -0.93 13.40 -7.93
C SER A 206 0.50 13.92 -7.71
N HIS A 207 0.79 15.18 -8.05
CA HIS A 207 2.09 15.78 -7.75
C HIS A 207 2.20 16.10 -6.27
N LYS A 208 1.10 16.50 -5.63
CA LYS A 208 1.06 16.68 -4.18
C LYS A 208 1.30 15.35 -3.44
N ASP A 209 0.73 14.24 -3.91
CA ASP A 209 1.07 12.91 -3.39
C ASP A 209 2.57 12.64 -3.48
N PHE A 210 3.15 12.88 -4.66
CA PHE A 210 4.56 12.58 -4.91
C PHE A 210 5.50 13.47 -4.08
N LEU A 211 5.15 14.75 -3.91
CA LEU A 211 5.87 15.68 -3.03
C LEU A 211 5.83 15.21 -1.58
N GLU A 212 4.65 14.86 -1.06
CA GLU A 212 4.48 14.39 0.32
C GLU A 212 5.26 13.07 0.58
N ALA A 213 5.22 12.13 -0.35
CA ALA A 213 6.00 10.89 -0.27
C ALA A 213 7.52 11.16 -0.35
N THR A 214 7.95 12.09 -1.20
CA THR A 214 9.35 12.52 -1.32
C THR A 214 9.84 13.19 -0.04
N LYS A 215 9.01 14.02 0.60
CA LYS A 215 9.32 14.61 1.91
C LYS A 215 9.57 13.54 2.98
N ILE A 216 8.78 12.46 3.00
CA ILE A 216 9.04 11.32 3.90
C ILE A 216 10.43 10.73 3.63
N LYS A 217 10.81 10.55 2.37
CA LYS A 217 12.14 10.05 1.99
C LYS A 217 13.25 10.98 2.48
N MET A 218 13.13 12.29 2.23
CA MET A 218 14.10 13.31 2.65
C MET A 218 14.24 13.43 4.17
N ASN A 219 13.16 13.16 4.92
CA ASN A 219 13.17 13.19 6.38
C ASN A 219 13.68 11.87 7.02
N SER A 220 13.97 10.85 6.21
CA SER A 220 14.35 9.52 6.70
C SER A 220 15.85 9.29 6.55
N LEU A 221 16.52 8.92 7.65
CA LEU A 221 17.94 8.56 7.64
C LEU A 221 18.21 7.29 6.82
N ALA A 222 17.30 6.33 6.90
CA ALA A 222 17.26 5.15 6.04
C ALA A 222 15.80 4.83 5.68
N THR A 223 15.60 4.20 4.53
CA THR A 223 14.29 3.67 4.16
C THR A 223 14.39 2.22 3.70
N GLY A 224 13.39 1.44 4.07
CA GLY A 224 13.18 0.06 3.63
C GLY A 224 11.85 -0.03 2.88
N VAL A 225 11.82 -0.71 1.75
CA VAL A 225 10.59 -0.92 0.97
C VAL A 225 10.18 -2.39 0.99
N PHE A 226 8.96 -2.66 1.39
CA PHE A 226 8.34 -3.99 1.30
C PHE A 226 7.29 -3.94 0.21
N ILE A 227 7.53 -4.65 -0.89
CA ILE A 227 6.76 -4.56 -2.12
C ILE A 227 5.97 -5.86 -2.30
N VAL A 228 4.66 -5.76 -2.43
CA VAL A 228 3.77 -6.86 -2.81
C VAL A 228 3.20 -6.56 -4.18
N GLY A 229 3.59 -7.35 -5.18
CA GLY A 229 3.26 -7.11 -6.58
C GLY A 229 4.25 -6.16 -7.27
N GLY A 230 3.73 -5.13 -7.93
CA GLY A 230 4.48 -4.24 -8.80
C GLY A 230 3.72 -2.96 -9.14
N GLY A 231 3.73 -2.57 -10.42
CA GLY A 231 2.95 -1.44 -10.94
C GLY A 231 3.33 -0.09 -10.36
N VAL A 232 2.34 0.82 -10.33
CA VAL A 232 2.50 2.20 -9.84
C VAL A 232 3.07 2.23 -8.41
N PRO A 233 2.58 1.45 -7.42
CA PRO A 233 3.10 1.53 -6.06
C PRO A 233 4.59 1.25 -5.94
N LYS A 234 5.10 0.24 -6.67
CA LYS A 234 6.52 -0.12 -6.69
C LYS A 234 7.36 1.02 -7.27
N ASN A 235 7.00 1.53 -8.45
CA ASN A 235 7.80 2.56 -9.08
C ASN A 235 7.72 3.89 -8.31
N PHE A 236 6.52 4.26 -7.85
CA PHE A 236 6.27 5.50 -7.12
C PHE A 236 7.09 5.59 -5.83
N VAL A 237 7.17 4.51 -5.03
CA VAL A 237 8.01 4.52 -3.83
C VAL A 237 9.50 4.67 -4.18
N GLN A 238 9.97 3.96 -5.20
CA GLN A 238 11.37 4.00 -5.63
C GLN A 238 11.77 5.36 -6.20
N ASP A 239 10.85 6.04 -6.90
CA ASP A 239 11.08 7.36 -7.48
C ASP A 239 11.17 8.47 -6.42
N THR A 240 10.77 8.24 -5.16
CA THR A 240 10.94 9.24 -4.10
C THR A 240 12.40 9.61 -3.85
N VAL A 241 13.35 8.72 -4.15
CA VAL A 241 14.79 9.03 -4.09
C VAL A 241 15.16 10.05 -5.18
N ILE A 242 14.66 9.84 -6.40
CA ILE A 242 14.88 10.74 -7.53
C ILE A 242 14.17 12.07 -7.31
N GLY A 243 12.96 12.04 -6.75
CA GLY A 243 12.23 13.23 -6.35
C GLY A 243 13.03 14.11 -5.40
N ALA A 244 13.74 13.50 -4.44
CA ALA A 244 14.61 14.23 -3.51
C ALA A 244 15.79 14.88 -4.25
N GLU A 245 16.44 14.16 -5.17
CA GLU A 245 17.54 14.69 -5.99
C GLU A 245 17.09 15.87 -6.86
N VAL A 246 15.91 15.77 -7.49
CA VAL A 246 15.33 16.83 -8.34
C VAL A 246 15.10 18.13 -7.56
N VAL A 247 14.79 18.05 -6.27
CA VAL A 247 14.64 19.24 -5.40
C VAL A 247 15.94 19.65 -4.70
N GLY A 248 17.08 19.10 -5.13
CA GLY A 248 18.41 19.44 -4.63
C GLY A 248 18.75 18.85 -3.25
N CYS A 249 18.01 17.82 -2.81
CA CYS A 249 18.28 17.11 -1.57
C CYS A 249 18.94 15.76 -1.86
N GLU A 250 20.18 15.60 -1.43
CA GLU A 250 20.85 14.30 -1.48
C GLU A 250 20.21 13.37 -0.44
N ALA A 251 19.44 12.39 -0.92
CA ALA A 251 18.86 11.33 -0.10
C ALA A 251 19.53 10.00 -0.45
N PRO A 252 19.91 9.16 0.54
CA PRO A 252 20.50 7.86 0.25
C PRO A 252 19.51 6.99 -0.51
N MET A 253 19.98 5.99 -1.27
CA MET A 253 19.09 5.00 -1.88
C MET A 253 18.25 4.25 -0.82
N HIS A 254 17.22 3.51 -1.23
CA HIS A 254 16.55 2.57 -0.31
C HIS A 254 17.56 1.52 0.18
N LYS A 255 17.83 1.51 1.49
CA LYS A 255 18.81 0.63 2.15
C LYS A 255 18.35 -0.83 2.13
N TYR A 256 17.05 -1.05 2.23
CA TYR A 256 16.45 -2.37 2.19
C TYR A 256 15.32 -2.43 1.16
N ALA A 257 15.20 -3.56 0.46
CA ALA A 257 14.09 -3.80 -0.45
C ALA A 257 13.71 -5.28 -0.52
N VAL A 258 12.48 -5.61 -0.19
CA VAL A 258 11.90 -6.95 -0.39
C VAL A 258 10.76 -6.83 -1.39
N GLN A 259 10.74 -7.68 -2.41
CA GLN A 259 9.62 -7.73 -3.37
C GLN A 259 9.07 -9.14 -3.50
N ILE A 260 7.75 -9.31 -3.38
CA ILE A 260 7.01 -10.50 -3.80
C ILE A 260 6.39 -10.20 -5.16
N THR A 261 6.64 -11.02 -6.18
CA THR A 261 6.10 -10.76 -7.53
C THR A 261 5.99 -12.03 -8.36
N VAL A 262 5.04 -12.04 -9.30
CA VAL A 262 4.96 -13.02 -10.39
C VAL A 262 5.43 -12.45 -11.73
N ALA A 263 5.74 -11.14 -11.77
CA ALA A 263 6.11 -10.45 -13.00
C ALA A 263 7.52 -10.84 -13.45
N ASP A 264 7.67 -11.09 -14.74
CA ASP A 264 8.93 -11.45 -15.40
C ASP A 264 9.65 -10.19 -15.89
N ALA A 265 10.98 -10.15 -15.84
CA ALA A 265 11.74 -8.98 -16.26
C ALA A 265 11.78 -8.79 -17.81
N ARG A 266 11.47 -9.83 -18.59
CA ARG A 266 11.65 -9.83 -20.06
C ARG A 266 10.69 -8.90 -20.80
N ASP A 267 9.55 -8.56 -20.22
CA ASP A 267 8.61 -7.60 -20.82
C ASP A 267 9.08 -6.15 -20.67
N GLY A 268 10.13 -5.89 -19.90
CA GLY A 268 10.65 -4.55 -19.63
C GLY A 268 9.72 -3.68 -18.77
N ALA A 269 8.72 -4.28 -18.13
CA ALA A 269 7.73 -3.55 -17.35
C ALA A 269 8.21 -3.23 -15.93
N LEU A 270 7.66 -2.16 -15.36
CA LEU A 270 7.96 -1.70 -14.00
C LEU A 270 7.73 -2.78 -12.94
N SER A 271 6.76 -3.68 -13.13
CA SER A 271 6.47 -4.76 -12.19
C SER A 271 7.62 -5.78 -12.09
N GLY A 272 8.15 -6.19 -13.24
CA GLY A 272 9.21 -7.20 -13.37
C GLY A 272 10.63 -6.64 -13.25
N SER A 273 10.82 -5.32 -13.37
CA SER A 273 12.14 -4.69 -13.26
C SER A 273 12.88 -5.11 -12.00
N THR A 274 14.15 -5.47 -12.13
CA THR A 274 14.86 -6.08 -11.00
C THR A 274 15.28 -5.03 -9.97
N LEU A 275 15.44 -5.41 -8.70
CA LEU A 275 16.03 -4.51 -7.70
C LEU A 275 17.48 -4.13 -8.05
N LYS A 276 18.18 -4.98 -8.82
CA LYS A 276 19.50 -4.67 -9.38
C LYS A 276 19.43 -3.57 -10.44
N GLU A 277 18.45 -3.64 -11.33
CA GLU A 277 18.17 -2.59 -12.31
C GLU A 277 17.80 -1.28 -11.62
N ALA A 278 16.94 -1.31 -10.59
CA ALA A 278 16.59 -0.12 -9.81
C ALA A 278 17.83 0.58 -9.19
N SER A 279 18.92 -0.14 -8.96
CA SER A 279 20.18 0.42 -8.46
C SER A 279 20.90 1.30 -9.49
N SER A 280 20.80 0.99 -10.80
CA SER A 280 21.41 1.85 -11.83
C SER A 280 20.77 3.23 -11.92
N TRP A 281 19.52 3.35 -11.45
CA TRP A 281 18.79 4.60 -11.36
C TRP A 281 19.02 5.34 -10.04
N GLY A 282 19.83 4.81 -9.13
CA GLY A 282 20.00 5.41 -7.80
C GLY A 282 18.79 5.21 -6.87
N LYS A 283 17.87 4.27 -7.17
CA LYS A 283 16.67 4.08 -6.35
C LYS A 283 16.91 3.14 -5.16
N THR A 284 17.63 2.04 -5.37
CA THR A 284 17.82 0.97 -4.37
C THR A 284 19.30 0.60 -4.21
N ASP A 285 19.78 0.48 -2.97
CA ASP A 285 21.13 0.00 -2.67
C ASP A 285 21.19 -1.54 -2.79
N TYR A 286 21.30 -2.04 -4.02
CA TYR A 286 21.37 -3.47 -4.28
C TYR A 286 22.64 -4.11 -3.70
N TYR A 287 23.78 -3.42 -3.78
CA TYR A 287 25.10 -3.94 -3.41
C TYR A 287 25.35 -3.92 -1.90
N GLY A 288 24.57 -3.16 -1.12
CA GLY A 288 24.56 -3.20 0.34
C GLY A 288 24.03 -4.52 0.95
N GLY A 289 23.50 -5.44 0.13
CA GLY A 289 23.09 -6.78 0.57
C GLY A 289 21.72 -6.84 1.26
N GLY A 290 21.01 -5.72 1.37
CA GLY A 290 19.69 -5.61 1.99
C GLY A 290 18.51 -5.84 1.04
N THR A 291 18.70 -6.55 -0.08
CA THR A 291 17.67 -6.68 -1.13
C THR A 291 17.34 -8.13 -1.48
N GLN A 292 16.07 -8.41 -1.74
CA GLN A 292 15.61 -9.72 -2.19
C GLN A 292 14.29 -9.64 -2.97
N MET A 293 14.27 -10.23 -4.16
CA MET A 293 13.03 -10.52 -4.90
C MET A 293 12.63 -11.97 -4.68
N VAL A 294 11.35 -12.22 -4.46
CA VAL A 294 10.77 -13.55 -4.27
C VAL A 294 9.73 -13.76 -5.37
N PHE A 295 10.02 -14.68 -6.28
CA PHE A 295 9.14 -15.00 -7.39
C PHE A 295 8.06 -15.99 -6.94
N GLY A 296 6.82 -15.50 -6.85
CA GLY A 296 5.65 -16.27 -6.43
C GLY A 296 4.45 -15.38 -6.09
N GLU A 297 3.29 -16.01 -5.95
CA GLU A 297 2.02 -15.33 -5.70
C GLU A 297 1.92 -14.88 -4.23
N ALA A 298 1.35 -13.70 -4.01
CA ALA A 298 1.34 -13.02 -2.71
C ALA A 298 0.51 -13.74 -1.64
N THR A 299 -0.64 -14.36 -1.97
CA THR A 299 -1.43 -15.10 -0.97
C THR A 299 -0.69 -16.31 -0.40
N ALA A 300 0.22 -16.90 -1.16
CA ALA A 300 1.06 -18.00 -0.68
C ALA A 300 2.25 -17.51 0.19
N LEU A 301 2.77 -16.31 -0.07
CA LEU A 301 4.07 -15.86 0.44
C LEU A 301 3.98 -14.78 1.52
N TRP A 302 3.09 -13.80 1.33
CA TRP A 302 2.96 -12.66 2.22
C TRP A 302 2.53 -13.07 3.65
N PRO A 303 1.58 -14.01 3.86
CA PRO A 303 1.25 -14.48 5.21
C PRO A 303 2.45 -15.10 5.94
N LEU A 304 3.33 -15.78 5.22
CA LEU A 304 4.53 -16.42 5.80
C LEU A 304 5.51 -15.37 6.32
N LEU A 305 5.82 -14.35 5.52
CA LEU A 305 6.73 -13.27 5.88
C LEU A 305 6.18 -12.39 7.00
N ALA A 306 4.90 -12.05 6.92
CA ALA A 306 4.22 -11.22 7.91
C ALA A 306 4.13 -11.92 9.27
N SER A 307 3.78 -13.21 9.30
CA SER A 307 3.80 -14.03 10.51
C SER A 307 5.21 -14.12 11.10
N TYR A 308 6.22 -14.42 10.29
CA TYR A 308 7.60 -14.49 10.76
C TYR A 308 8.02 -13.20 11.46
N ALA A 309 7.82 -12.05 10.81
CA ALA A 309 8.12 -10.75 11.39
C ALA A 309 7.37 -10.49 12.71
N TYR A 310 6.09 -10.87 12.78
CA TYR A 310 5.29 -10.76 13.99
C TYR A 310 5.90 -11.55 15.15
N HIS A 311 6.21 -12.83 14.94
CA HIS A 311 6.72 -13.73 15.98
C HIS A 311 8.18 -13.45 16.36
N ARG A 312 9.00 -12.92 15.44
CA ARG A 312 10.36 -12.42 15.74
C ARG A 312 10.39 -11.16 16.59
N GLY A 313 9.28 -10.40 16.60
CA GLY A 313 9.08 -9.28 17.52
C GLY A 313 9.96 -8.05 17.28
N GLY A 314 10.62 -7.92 16.12
CA GLY A 314 11.44 -6.75 15.79
C GLY A 314 10.66 -5.43 15.86
N TRP A 315 9.35 -5.50 15.61
CA TRP A 315 8.43 -4.37 15.64
C TRP A 315 8.15 -3.79 17.05
N LYS A 316 8.30 -4.58 18.11
CA LYS A 316 7.87 -4.20 19.47
C LYS A 316 8.62 -2.98 20.03
N ASN A 317 9.86 -2.77 19.60
CA ASN A 317 10.72 -1.68 20.08
C ASN A 317 10.78 -0.50 19.10
N ARG A 318 9.99 -0.52 18.02
CA ARG A 318 9.94 0.58 17.05
C ARG A 318 9.12 1.73 17.61
N LYS A 319 9.64 2.96 17.49
CA LYS A 319 8.86 4.17 17.75
C LYS A 319 7.88 4.39 16.59
N ARG A 320 6.60 4.64 16.88
CA ARG A 320 5.62 5.00 15.85
C ARG A 320 5.91 6.40 15.32
N ARG A 321 6.13 6.53 14.01
CA ARG A 321 6.55 7.80 13.39
C ARG A 321 5.43 8.82 13.20
N ARG A 322 4.17 8.36 13.11
CA ARG A 322 2.97 9.20 12.90
C ARG A 322 3.14 10.21 11.76
N LEU A 323 3.62 9.74 10.60
CA LEU A 323 3.99 10.59 9.46
C LEU A 323 2.82 11.41 8.89
N ASN A 324 1.58 10.97 9.07
CA ASN A 324 0.40 11.75 8.67
C ASN A 324 0.29 13.06 9.48
N ASP A 325 0.56 13.00 10.78
CA ASP A 325 0.52 14.17 11.67
C ASP A 325 1.67 15.13 11.32
N TRP A 326 2.86 14.57 11.06
CA TRP A 326 4.02 15.35 10.62
C TRP A 326 3.76 16.07 9.30
N LEU A 327 3.26 15.39 8.28
CA LEU A 327 2.94 15.99 6.97
C LEU A 327 1.93 17.14 7.10
N ASN A 328 0.94 17.01 7.99
CA ASN A 328 -0.06 18.05 8.23
C ASN A 328 0.48 19.28 8.96
N ALA A 329 1.55 19.12 9.74
CA ALA A 329 2.17 20.21 10.47
C ALA A 329 3.06 21.10 9.57
N LEU A 330 3.42 20.62 8.37
CA LEU A 330 4.25 21.36 7.42
C LEU A 330 3.48 22.55 6.83
N LYS A 331 4.11 23.72 6.81
CA LYS A 331 3.48 25.00 6.41
C LYS A 331 3.77 25.40 4.97
N SER A 332 4.77 24.81 4.33
CA SER A 332 5.14 25.14 2.95
C SER A 332 5.71 23.93 2.19
N PRO A 333 5.82 24.01 0.85
CA PRO A 333 6.44 22.96 0.05
C PRO A 333 7.90 22.68 0.42
N SER A 334 8.67 23.69 0.82
CA SER A 334 10.06 23.53 1.27
C SER A 334 10.20 23.22 2.76
N ASP A 335 9.11 23.32 3.53
CA ASP A 335 9.11 23.01 4.96
C ASP A 335 9.35 21.51 5.18
N MET A 336 10.31 21.23 6.06
CA MET A 336 10.71 19.89 6.51
C MET A 336 10.46 19.69 8.01
N GLY A 337 9.93 20.71 8.71
CA GLY A 337 9.56 20.62 10.12
C GLY A 337 10.73 20.32 11.07
N LYS A 338 11.94 20.80 10.75
CA LYS A 338 13.12 20.69 11.62
C LYS A 338 12.98 21.53 12.88
#